data_AF-A0A2S9GMB7-F1
#
_entry.id   AF-A0A2S9GMB7-F1
#
_cell.length_a   1.000
_cell.length_b   1.000
_cell.length_c   1.000
_cell.angle_alpha   90.00
_cell.angle_beta   90.00
_cell.angle_gamma   90.00
#
_symmetry.space_group_name_H-M   'P 1'
#
loop_
_entity.id
_entity.type
_entity.pdbx_description
1 polymer ?
#
loop_
_entity_poly.entity_id
_entity_poly.type
_entity_poly.pdbx_seq_one_letter_code
_entity_poly.pdbx_strand_id
1 'polypeptide(L)'
;MGQTEAAGALDALQKWALQRGLSPWDTDYAGLQFTTTGDPEAERRFRTRWARDEHPAPTPPPPRSPQPKVLAAAHAWECHT
;
A
#
# COMPACT_ATOMS: atom_id res chain seq x y z
N MET A 1 17.01 -11.50 -2.44
CA MET A 1 16.44 -11.74 -3.78
C MET A 1 15.16 -10.93 -4.07
N GLY A 2 14.33 -10.57 -3.08
CA GLY A 2 13.02 -9.90 -3.36
C GLY A 2 13.02 -8.44 -3.84
N GLN A 3 14.13 -7.69 -3.78
CA GLN A 3 14.14 -6.27 -4.20
C GLN A 3 14.08 -6.10 -5.73
N THR A 4 14.70 -7.00 -6.48
CA THR A 4 14.73 -6.96 -7.95
C THR A 4 13.38 -7.36 -8.56
N GLU A 5 12.69 -8.31 -7.94
CA GLU A 5 11.36 -8.74 -8.37
C GLU A 5 10.32 -7.64 -8.20
N ALA A 6 10.35 -6.95 -7.05
CA ALA A 6 9.47 -5.81 -6.78
C ALA A 6 9.72 -4.65 -7.75
N ALA A 7 10.99 -4.33 -8.06
CA ALA A 7 11.33 -3.31 -9.04
C ALA A 7 10.82 -3.66 -10.45
N GLY A 8 10.98 -4.91 -10.88
CA GLY A 8 10.46 -5.37 -12.18
C GLY A 8 8.92 -5.34 -12.26
N ALA A 9 8.24 -5.73 -11.18
CA ALA A 9 6.79 -5.65 -11.10
C ALA A 9 6.27 -4.20 -11.16
N LEU A 10 6.96 -3.26 -10.50
CA LEU A 10 6.61 -1.83 -10.56
C LEU A 10 6.81 -1.23 -11.96
N ASP A 11 7.87 -1.60 -12.67
CA ASP A 11 8.09 -1.17 -14.05
C ASP A 11 7.00 -1.73 -15.00
N ALA A 12 6.63 -3.00 -14.84
CA ALA A 12 5.55 -3.61 -15.59
C ALA A 12 4.19 -2.92 -15.30
N LEU A 13 3.91 -2.60 -14.04
CA LEU A 13 2.71 -1.85 -13.64
C LEU A 13 2.67 -0.46 -14.26
N GLN A 14 3.79 0.28 -14.22
CA GLN A 14 3.90 1.60 -14.82
C GLN A 14 3.62 1.56 -16.32
N LYS A 15 4.24 0.62 -17.05
CA LYS A 15 4.02 0.44 -18.49
C LYS A 15 2.56 0.13 -18.81
N TRP A 16 1.97 -0.82 -18.07
CA TRP A 16 0.57 -1.19 -18.22
C TRP A 16 -0.39 -0.02 -17.95
N ALA A 17 -0.10 0.79 -16.93
CA ALA A 17 -0.93 1.92 -16.54
C ALA A 17 -0.91 3.05 -17.60
N LEU A 18 0.30 3.40 -18.08
CA LEU A 18 0.48 4.41 -19.12
C LEU A 18 -0.20 4.00 -20.44
N GLN A 19 -0.11 2.73 -20.83
CA GLN A 19 -0.81 2.21 -22.01
C GLN A 19 -2.34 2.34 -21.93
N ARG A 20 -2.89 2.46 -20.72
CA ARG A 20 -4.33 2.57 -20.48
C ARG A 20 -4.78 4.01 -20.20
N GLY A 21 -3.87 4.99 -20.38
CA GLY A 21 -4.14 6.40 -20.13
C GLY A 21 -4.40 6.72 -18.67
N LEU A 22 -3.80 5.96 -17.74
CA LEU A 22 -3.86 6.27 -16.31
C LEU A 22 -2.78 7.28 -15.97
N SER A 23 -3.13 8.24 -15.12
CA SER A 23 -2.19 9.21 -14.55
C SER A 23 -1.62 8.69 -13.23
N PRO A 24 -0.37 9.03 -12.90
CA PRO A 24 0.20 8.76 -11.59
C PRO A 24 -0.33 9.77 -10.56
N TRP A 25 -0.70 9.27 -9.38
CA TRP A 25 -1.15 10.04 -8.23
C TRP A 25 -0.28 9.68 -7.02
N ASP A 26 0.37 10.68 -6.44
CA ASP A 26 1.08 10.50 -5.18
C ASP A 26 0.07 10.30 -4.05
N THR A 27 0.21 9.22 -3.30
CA THR A 27 -0.65 8.93 -2.15
C THR A 27 0.18 8.99 -0.89
N ASP A 28 -0.21 9.88 0.03
CA ASP A 28 0.42 9.92 1.35
C ASP A 28 -0.08 8.76 2.21
N TYR A 29 0.86 7.92 2.66
CA TYR A 29 0.60 6.80 3.55
C TYR A 29 1.01 7.12 5.00
N ALA A 30 0.86 8.37 5.44
CA ALA A 30 1.10 8.80 6.83
C ALA A 30 2.46 8.35 7.40
N GLY A 31 3.52 8.42 6.58
CA GLY A 31 4.88 8.08 6.99
C GLY A 31 5.23 6.58 6.98
N LEU A 32 4.39 5.73 6.40
CA LEU A 32 4.75 4.31 6.18
C LEU A 32 5.91 4.19 5.18
N GLN A 33 6.86 3.31 5.52
CA GLN A 33 8.02 2.99 4.70
C GLN A 33 7.83 1.63 4.03
N PHE A 34 8.01 1.56 2.71
CA PHE A 34 7.79 0.35 1.91
C PHE A 34 9.11 -0.37 1.55
N THR A 35 10.24 0.32 1.69
CA THR A 35 11.60 -0.18 1.40
C THR A 35 12.44 -0.25 2.66
N THR A 36 13.41 -1.16 2.71
CA THR A 36 14.30 -1.28 3.90
C THR A 36 15.24 -0.09 4.04
N THR A 37 15.63 0.52 2.92
CA THR A 37 16.58 1.63 2.87
C THR A 37 15.94 3.01 3.02
N GLY A 38 14.61 3.11 2.86
CA GLY A 38 13.91 4.40 2.83
C GLY A 38 14.31 5.25 1.63
N ASP A 39 14.70 4.62 0.52
CA ASP A 39 15.10 5.34 -0.69
C ASP A 39 13.91 6.16 -1.24
N PRO A 40 14.03 7.50 -1.35
CA PRO A 40 12.89 8.36 -1.66
C PRO A 40 12.30 8.11 -3.05
N GLU A 41 13.09 7.65 -4.02
CA GLU A 41 12.59 7.32 -5.36
C GLU A 41 11.79 6.01 -5.35
N ALA A 42 12.33 4.98 -4.69
CA ALA A 42 11.67 3.70 -4.55
C ALA A 42 10.38 3.83 -3.73
N GLU A 43 10.41 4.57 -2.61
CA GLU A 43 9.22 4.90 -1.81
C GLU A 43 8.15 5.56 -2.67
N ARG A 44 8.51 6.56 -3.50
CA ARG A 44 7.57 7.23 -4.39
C ARG A 44 6.92 6.25 -5.38
N ARG A 45 7.69 5.31 -5.94
CA ARG A 45 7.15 4.29 -6.85
C ARG A 45 6.11 3.40 -6.16
N PHE A 46 6.34 3.00 -4.91
CA PHE A 46 5.37 2.23 -4.12
C PHE A 46 4.13 3.05 -3.74
N ARG A 47 4.29 4.36 -3.50
CA ARG A 47 3.20 5.28 -3.15
C ARG A 47 2.38 5.74 -4.35
N THR A 48 2.85 5.48 -5.57
CA THR A 48 2.17 5.91 -6.79
C THR A 48 0.93 5.06 -7.05
N ARG A 49 -0.24 5.70 -7.00
CA ARG A 49 -1.51 5.14 -7.42
C ARG A 49 -1.78 5.52 -8.87
N TRP A 50 -2.23 4.57 -9.69
CA TRP A 50 -2.58 4.82 -11.09
C TRP A 50 -4.10 4.91 -11.24
N ALA A 51 -4.61 6.06 -11.69
CA ALA A 51 -6.03 6.30 -11.84
C ALA A 51 -6.30 7.26 -13.00
N ARG A 52 -7.52 7.21 -13.58
CA ARG A 52 -7.97 8.21 -14.54
C ARG A 52 -8.26 9.53 -13.82
N ASP A 53 -8.04 10.64 -14.51
CA ASP A 53 -8.17 12.01 -13.99
C ASP A 53 -9.56 12.33 -13.44
N GLU A 54 -10.59 11.68 -14.00
CA GLU A 54 -12.01 11.82 -13.63
C GLU A 54 -12.35 11.41 -12.19
N HIS A 55 -11.48 10.67 -11.49
CA HIS A 55 -11.72 10.21 -10.12
C HIS A 55 -10.66 10.78 -9.16
N PRO A 56 -11.00 11.77 -8.31
CA PRO A 56 -10.08 12.24 -7.28
C PRO A 56 -9.64 11.07 -6.41
N ALA A 57 -8.42 11.15 -5.86
CA ALA A 57 -7.96 10.12 -4.95
C ALA A 57 -8.96 9.91 -3.81
N PRO A 58 -9.31 8.64 -3.47
CA PRO A 58 -10.17 8.38 -2.33
C PRO A 58 -9.50 9.00 -1.11
N THR A 59 -10.29 9.65 -0.27
CA THR A 59 -9.79 10.26 0.97
C THR A 59 -9.02 9.20 1.75
N PRO A 60 -7.77 9.47 2.16
CA PRO A 60 -6.98 8.49 2.89
C PRO A 60 -7.75 8.04 4.13
N PRO A 61 -7.74 6.73 4.45
CA PRO A 61 -8.41 6.24 5.63
C PRO A 61 -7.81 6.92 6.88
N PRO A 62 -8.61 7.15 7.93
CA PRO A 62 -8.08 7.70 9.17
C PRO A 62 -6.95 6.81 9.70
N PRO A 63 -5.94 7.41 10.37
CA PRO A 63 -4.81 6.68 10.90
C PRO A 63 -5.30 5.54 11.81
N ARG A 64 -4.70 4.35 11.63
CA ARG A 64 -5.02 3.18 12.45
C ARG A 64 -4.77 3.50 13.92
N SER A 65 -5.73 3.19 14.77
CA SER A 65 -5.54 3.29 16.21
C SER A 65 -4.36 2.41 16.63
N PRO A 66 -3.44 2.90 17.49
CA PRO A 66 -2.25 2.14 17.90
C PRO A 66 -2.60 0.90 18.73
N GLN A 67 -3.82 0.81 19.25
CA GLN A 67 -4.29 -0.32 20.02
C GLN A 67 -5.21 -1.20 19.17
N PRO A 68 -4.89 -2.50 18.99
CA PRO A 68 -5.81 -3.42 18.34
C PRO A 68 -7.07 -3.55 19.19
N LYS A 69 -8.22 -3.14 18.64
CA LYS A 69 -9.51 -3.30 19.31
C LYS A 69 -10.00 -4.73 19.05
N VAL A 70 -9.90 -5.60 20.05
CA VAL A 70 -10.47 -6.95 20.00
C VAL A 70 -12.00 -6.82 19.97
N LEU A 71 -12.61 -7.17 18.83
CA LEU A 71 -14.06 -7.04 18.64
C LEU A 71 -14.85 -8.24 19.19
N ALA A 72 -14.17 -9.37 19.46
CA ALA A 72 -14.76 -10.54 20.09
C ALA A 72 -13.75 -11.21 21.03
N ALA A 73 -13.78 -10.79 22.30
CA ALA A 73 -13.15 -11.53 23.40
C ALA A 73 -14.22 -12.41 24.04
N ALA A 74 -14.74 -13.37 23.30
CA ALA A 74 -15.62 -14.39 23.85
C ALA A 74 -15.27 -15.68 23.13
N HIS A 75 -14.57 -16.56 23.83
CA HIS A 75 -14.63 -18.02 23.79
C HIS A 75 -13.28 -18.51 24.34
N ALA A 76 -13.24 -18.72 25.66
CA ALA A 76 -12.21 -19.55 26.26
C ALA A 76 -12.41 -20.96 25.68
N TRP A 77 -11.48 -21.41 24.85
CA TRP A 77 -11.45 -22.79 24.42
C TRP A 77 -10.92 -23.63 25.58
N GLU A 78 -11.75 -24.51 26.14
CA GLU A 78 -11.31 -25.52 27.08
C GLU A 78 -10.91 -26.78 26.29
N CYS A 79 -9.62 -27.11 26.29
CA CYS A 79 -9.15 -28.40 25.82
C CYS A 79 -9.46 -29.43 26.90
N HIS A 80 -10.39 -30.34 26.63
CA HIS A 80 -10.52 -31.55 27.42
C HIS A 80 -9.42 -32.53 27.02
N THR A 81 -8.75 -33.09 28.03
CA THR A 81 -7.74 -34.15 27.92
C THR A 81 -8.33 -35.48 27.50
#